data_AF-A0A925V2J2-F1
#
_entry.id   AF-A0A925V2J2-F1
#
_cell.length_a   1.000
_cell.length_b   1.000
_cell.length_c   1.000
_cell.angle_alpha   90.00
_cell.angle_beta   90.00
_cell.angle_gamma   90.00
#
_symmetry.space_group_name_H-M   'P 1'
#
loop_
_entity.id
_entity.type
_entity.pdbx_description
1 polymer ?
#
loop_
_entity_poly.entity_id
_entity_poly.type
_entity_poly.pdbx_seq_one_letter_code
_entity_poly.pdbx_strand_id
1 'polypeptide(L)'
;MARLVATLCCGAGLLACDPVADELPVCDPLVAEQQPTALHVIIAAGRAADGTLFVVDEDAERGRPRVFVSEGDGIRRVEVAGEGHGSDASGESWSFGVVAHAPPFTLMVTRMAEEIRMGVVVGDANIEEFEIGEVGEELTAVAADDVLGLPTYGIVTTIVPEYLARTDGGRTVAVLRPEPAESYDDFRLFFGSDELVEHAIGAFARERDGGTTTLEFDVGPGDPGVAHFPTPSSPELPDTLTLDGVTEELFTIDAGALDGAVFRCLAG
;
A
#
# COMPACT_ATOMS: atom_id res chain seq x y z
N MET A 1 13.49 12.41 -6.83
CA MET A 1 14.48 13.48 -7.11
C MET A 1 13.79 14.66 -7.78
N ALA A 2 13.24 15.59 -7.00
CA ALA A 2 12.67 16.82 -7.52
C ALA A 2 13.80 17.75 -8.02
N ARG A 3 13.80 18.07 -9.32
CA ARG A 3 14.70 19.09 -9.87
C ARG A 3 14.20 20.45 -9.40
N LEU A 4 14.89 21.03 -8.42
CA LEU A 4 14.72 22.43 -8.03
C LEU A 4 15.14 23.31 -9.22
N VAL A 5 14.18 23.74 -10.03
CA VAL A 5 14.41 24.74 -11.09
C VAL A 5 14.54 26.08 -10.40
N ALA A 6 15.77 26.45 -10.04
CA ALA A 6 16.10 27.79 -9.57
C ALA A 6 15.92 28.76 -10.74
N THR A 7 14.72 29.35 -10.85
CA THR A 7 14.45 30.45 -11.77
C THR A 7 15.30 31.64 -11.32
N LEU A 8 16.30 31.98 -12.13
CA LEU A 8 17.17 33.14 -11.93
C LEU A 8 16.32 34.42 -12.07
N CYS A 9 15.86 35.01 -10.96
CA CYS A 9 15.36 36.39 -10.94
C CYS A 9 16.54 37.36 -11.19
N CYS A 10 17.05 37.42 -12.43
CA CYS A 10 18.10 38.33 -12.87
C CYS A 10 17.46 39.56 -13.53
N GLY A 11 17.27 40.63 -12.75
CA GLY A 11 16.91 41.95 -13.26
C GLY A 11 17.13 43.00 -12.18
N ALA A 12 18.13 43.86 -12.38
CA ALA A 12 18.50 44.93 -11.46
C ALA A 12 17.35 45.92 -11.26
N GLY A 13 16.51 45.66 -10.26
CA GLY A 13 15.39 46.51 -9.90
C GLY A 13 14.52 45.87 -8.82
N LEU A 14 15.04 45.80 -7.58
CA LEU A 14 14.37 45.86 -6.25
C LEU A 14 12.92 45.33 -6.06
N LEU A 15 12.40 44.46 -6.93
CA LEU A 15 11.16 43.73 -6.71
C LEU A 15 11.56 42.37 -6.14
N ALA A 16 11.37 42.22 -4.83
CA ALA A 16 11.44 40.92 -4.18
C ALA A 16 10.51 39.97 -4.95
N CYS A 17 11.09 38.91 -5.55
CA CYS A 17 10.32 37.75 -5.95
C CYS A 17 9.86 37.12 -4.63
N ASP A 18 8.71 37.55 -4.10
CA ASP A 18 8.06 36.85 -3.00
C ASP A 18 7.88 35.41 -3.50
N PRO A 19 8.51 34.41 -2.86
CA PRO A 19 8.25 33.04 -3.22
C PRO A 19 6.75 32.84 -3.02
N VAL A 20 6.04 32.51 -4.09
CA VAL A 20 4.68 31.99 -3.96
C VAL A 20 4.86 30.73 -3.13
N ALA A 21 4.49 30.80 -1.86
CA ALA A 21 4.40 29.61 -1.03
C ALA A 21 3.35 28.74 -1.71
N ASP A 22 3.80 27.71 -2.44
CA ASP A 22 2.90 26.73 -3.02
C ASP A 22 2.18 26.06 -1.84
N GLU A 23 0.94 26.49 -1.64
CA GLU A 23 0.07 25.90 -0.64
C GLU A 23 -0.17 24.44 -1.06
N LEU A 24 0.14 23.51 -0.17
CA LEU A 24 -0.04 22.09 -0.44
C LEU A 24 -1.53 21.79 -0.69
N PRO A 25 -1.85 20.90 -1.65
CA PRO A 25 -3.22 20.54 -1.93
C PRO A 25 -3.87 19.84 -0.74
N VAL A 26 -5.15 20.14 -0.51
CA VAL A 26 -5.98 19.37 0.42
C VAL A 26 -6.16 17.97 -0.15
N CYS A 27 -6.02 16.96 0.71
CA CYS A 27 -6.15 15.55 0.37
C CYS A 27 -6.89 14.79 1.47
N ASP A 28 -7.24 13.54 1.19
CA ASP A 28 -7.72 12.59 2.20
C ASP A 28 -6.81 11.36 2.19
N PRO A 29 -5.80 11.29 3.07
CA PRO A 29 -4.86 10.17 3.10
C PRO A 29 -5.46 8.91 3.72
N LEU A 30 -6.68 8.97 4.27
CA LEU A 30 -7.37 7.81 4.84
C LEU A 30 -8.24 7.08 3.81
N VAL A 31 -8.51 7.72 2.68
CA VAL A 31 -9.16 7.06 1.54
C VAL A 31 -8.15 6.11 0.90
N ALA A 32 -8.51 4.83 0.88
CA ALA A 32 -7.72 3.82 0.19
C ALA A 32 -7.63 4.16 -1.30
N GLU A 33 -6.41 4.42 -1.77
CA GLU A 33 -6.17 4.76 -3.17
C GLU A 33 -5.95 3.50 -4.00
N GLN A 34 -6.60 3.44 -5.17
CA GLN A 34 -6.28 2.45 -6.18
C GLN A 34 -4.99 2.86 -6.88
N GLN A 35 -3.89 2.19 -6.54
CA GLN A 35 -2.62 2.42 -7.21
C GLN A 35 -2.55 1.62 -8.52
N PRO A 36 -2.25 2.26 -9.66
CA PRO A 36 -1.94 1.53 -10.88
C PRO A 36 -0.78 0.55 -10.66
N THR A 37 -0.89 -0.65 -11.19
CA THR A 37 0.18 -1.65 -11.14
C THR A 37 0.37 -2.29 -12.50
N ALA A 38 1.60 -2.70 -12.81
CA ALA A 38 1.89 -3.37 -14.06
C ALA A 38 1.71 -4.89 -13.91
N LEU A 39 1.14 -5.51 -14.95
CA LEU A 39 1.29 -6.94 -15.15
C LEU A 39 2.72 -7.26 -15.62
N HIS A 40 3.21 -8.42 -15.21
CA HIS A 40 4.51 -8.94 -15.58
C HIS A 40 4.34 -10.21 -16.43
N VAL A 41 4.94 -11.34 -16.02
CA VAL A 41 4.83 -12.60 -16.75
C VAL A 41 3.50 -13.24 -16.39
N ILE A 42 2.53 -13.17 -17.32
CA ILE A 42 1.23 -13.82 -17.16
C ILE A 42 1.44 -15.35 -17.15
N ILE A 43 1.13 -15.98 -16.02
CA ILE A 43 1.16 -17.43 -15.85
C ILE A 43 -0.05 -18.04 -16.55
N ALA A 44 -1.24 -17.49 -16.29
CA ALA A 44 -2.50 -17.94 -16.86
C ALA A 44 -3.56 -16.83 -16.81
N ALA A 45 -4.50 -16.84 -17.75
CA ALA A 45 -5.69 -16.00 -17.72
C ALA A 45 -6.91 -16.80 -18.20
N GLY A 46 -8.04 -16.62 -17.52
CA GLY A 46 -9.24 -17.40 -17.76
C GLY A 46 -10.49 -16.59 -17.43
N ARG A 47 -11.53 -16.77 -18.24
CA ARG A 47 -12.83 -16.13 -18.06
C ARG A 47 -13.88 -17.13 -17.61
N ALA A 48 -14.57 -16.81 -16.52
CA ALA A 48 -15.71 -17.56 -16.04
C ALA A 48 -16.96 -17.30 -16.92
N ALA A 49 -17.97 -18.15 -16.77
CA ALA A 49 -19.22 -18.14 -17.52
C ALA A 49 -20.06 -16.89 -17.24
N ASP A 50 -19.90 -16.30 -16.05
CA ASP A 50 -20.51 -15.02 -15.68
C ASP A 50 -19.77 -13.80 -16.29
N GLY A 51 -18.65 -14.03 -16.96
CA GLY A 51 -17.82 -13.01 -17.60
C GLY A 51 -16.65 -12.53 -16.74
N THR A 52 -16.53 -12.96 -15.48
CA THR A 52 -15.42 -12.58 -14.59
C THR A 52 -14.09 -13.09 -15.16
N LEU A 53 -13.13 -12.18 -15.32
CA LEU A 53 -11.77 -12.51 -15.75
C LEU A 53 -10.89 -12.72 -14.52
N PHE A 54 -10.18 -13.85 -14.49
CA PHE A 54 -9.13 -14.16 -13.53
C PHE A 54 -7.79 -14.15 -14.25
N VAL A 55 -6.79 -13.50 -13.66
CA VAL A 55 -5.44 -13.43 -14.19
C VAL A 55 -4.47 -13.80 -13.09
N VAL A 56 -3.51 -14.66 -13.41
CA VAL A 56 -2.38 -14.98 -12.54
C VAL A 56 -1.12 -14.55 -13.26
N ASP A 57 -0.31 -13.72 -12.61
CA ASP A 57 1.01 -13.31 -13.11
C ASP A 57 2.10 -13.56 -12.07
N GLU A 58 3.36 -13.43 -12.46
CA GLU A 58 4.51 -13.54 -11.57
C GLU A 58 5.13 -12.15 -11.31
N ASP A 59 5.21 -11.75 -10.05
CA ASP A 59 5.85 -10.49 -9.65
C ASP A 59 7.34 -10.45 -10.06
N ALA A 60 7.75 -9.45 -10.84
CA ALA A 60 9.12 -9.37 -11.37
C ALA A 60 10.20 -9.22 -10.28
N GLU A 61 9.86 -8.63 -9.14
CA GLU A 61 10.84 -8.41 -8.07
C GLU A 61 11.05 -9.65 -7.20
N ARG A 62 9.97 -10.39 -6.95
CA ARG A 62 9.94 -11.47 -5.94
C ARG A 62 9.71 -12.86 -6.50
N GLY A 63 9.33 -12.99 -7.78
CA GLY A 63 8.98 -14.26 -8.41
C GLY A 63 7.76 -14.93 -7.77
N ARG A 64 6.88 -14.15 -7.11
CA ARG A 64 5.69 -14.68 -6.43
C ARG A 64 4.46 -14.50 -7.31
N PRO A 65 3.61 -15.51 -7.44
CA PRO A 65 2.38 -15.37 -8.21
C PRO A 65 1.43 -14.37 -7.55
N ARG A 66 0.73 -13.58 -8.36
CA ARG A 66 -0.30 -12.63 -7.95
C ARG A 66 -1.59 -12.94 -8.68
N VAL A 67 -2.72 -12.78 -8.00
CA VAL A 67 -4.05 -12.99 -8.59
C VAL A 67 -4.73 -11.65 -8.82
N PHE A 68 -5.34 -11.49 -9.99
CA PHE A 68 -6.18 -10.34 -10.34
C PHE A 68 -7.55 -10.82 -10.79
N VAL A 69 -8.57 -10.02 -10.50
CA VAL A 69 -9.97 -10.26 -10.86
C VAL A 69 -10.52 -9.03 -11.60
N SER A 70 -11.31 -9.22 -12.64
CA SER A 70 -11.96 -8.10 -13.34
C SER A 70 -12.86 -7.29 -12.42
N GLU A 71 -12.72 -5.98 -12.49
CA GLU A 71 -13.58 -5.02 -11.79
C GLU A 71 -13.73 -3.76 -12.64
N GLY A 72 -14.97 -3.36 -12.92
CA GLY A 72 -15.25 -2.22 -13.79
C GLY A 72 -14.69 -2.40 -15.19
N ASP A 73 -13.79 -1.50 -15.61
CA ASP A 73 -13.12 -1.49 -16.91
C ASP A 73 -11.71 -2.09 -16.90
N GLY A 74 -11.25 -2.60 -15.75
CA GLY A 74 -9.92 -3.14 -15.57
C GLY A 74 -9.88 -4.46 -14.80
N ILE A 75 -8.70 -4.77 -14.27
CA ILE A 75 -8.46 -5.87 -13.34
C ILE A 75 -7.80 -5.35 -12.07
N ARG A 76 -8.15 -5.93 -10.93
CA ARG A 76 -7.63 -5.54 -9.62
C ARG A 76 -6.95 -6.72 -8.94
N ARG A 77 -5.77 -6.48 -8.37
CA ARG A 77 -5.06 -7.47 -7.54
C ARG A 77 -5.89 -7.76 -6.30
N VAL A 78 -6.06 -9.04 -6.00
CA VAL A 78 -6.75 -9.50 -4.79
C VAL A 78 -5.74 -10.08 -3.80
N GLU A 79 -6.05 -9.99 -2.52
CA GLU A 79 -5.23 -10.59 -1.46
C GLU A 79 -5.42 -12.11 -1.44
N VAL A 80 -4.31 -12.83 -1.55
CA VAL A 80 -4.27 -14.30 -1.47
C VAL A 80 -3.94 -14.68 -0.03
N ALA A 81 -4.89 -15.34 0.64
CA ALA A 81 -4.75 -15.80 2.02
C ALA A 81 -3.95 -17.11 2.14
N GLY A 82 -3.94 -17.92 1.09
CA GLY A 82 -3.19 -19.18 1.03
C GLY A 82 -2.73 -19.49 -0.39
N GLU A 83 -1.50 -19.97 -0.52
CA GLU A 83 -0.88 -20.34 -1.78
C GLU A 83 -0.31 -21.77 -1.66
N GLY A 84 -0.73 -22.64 -2.58
CA GLY A 84 -0.13 -23.95 -2.80
C GLY A 84 0.61 -23.98 -4.12
N HIS A 85 1.79 -24.62 -4.16
CA HIS A 85 2.53 -24.88 -5.39
C HIS A 85 3.02 -26.33 -5.41
N GLY A 86 2.64 -27.06 -6.45
CA GLY A 86 3.05 -28.44 -6.71
C GLY A 86 3.78 -28.55 -8.04
N SER A 87 4.78 -29.43 -8.10
CA SER A 87 5.44 -29.78 -9.36
C SER A 87 5.74 -31.27 -9.36
N ASP A 88 5.27 -31.97 -10.40
CA ASP A 88 5.49 -33.40 -10.57
C ASP A 88 5.74 -33.76 -12.05
N ALA A 89 5.67 -35.06 -12.39
CA ALA A 89 5.89 -35.52 -13.76
C ALA A 89 4.79 -35.10 -14.75
N SER A 90 3.62 -34.69 -14.25
CA SER A 90 2.47 -34.25 -15.05
C SER A 90 2.49 -32.75 -15.33
N GLY A 91 3.12 -31.95 -14.47
CA GLY A 91 3.27 -30.52 -14.68
C GLY A 91 3.48 -29.73 -13.40
N GLU A 92 3.13 -28.45 -13.47
CA GLU A 92 3.12 -27.52 -12.34
C GLU A 92 1.67 -27.17 -12.01
N SER A 93 1.36 -27.05 -10.72
CA SER A 93 0.05 -26.61 -10.23
C SER A 93 0.21 -25.50 -9.20
N TRP A 94 -0.68 -24.51 -9.26
CA TRP A 94 -0.83 -23.47 -8.25
C TRP A 94 -2.26 -23.44 -7.76
N SER A 95 -2.45 -23.24 -6.46
CA SER A 95 -3.75 -22.98 -5.85
C SER A 95 -3.71 -21.71 -5.01
N PHE A 96 -4.78 -20.92 -5.10
CA PHE A 96 -4.88 -19.61 -4.46
C PHE A 96 -6.21 -19.50 -3.72
N GLY A 97 -6.17 -19.41 -2.39
CA GLY A 97 -7.34 -19.11 -1.56
C GLY A 97 -7.51 -17.60 -1.39
N VAL A 98 -8.64 -17.04 -1.84
CA VAL A 98 -8.95 -15.60 -1.77
C VAL A 98 -10.14 -15.37 -0.86
N VAL A 99 -9.85 -14.98 0.39
CA VAL A 99 -10.86 -14.85 1.46
C VAL A 99 -11.51 -13.48 1.50
N ALA A 100 -10.75 -12.41 1.18
CA ALA A 100 -11.23 -11.03 1.23
C ALA A 100 -12.18 -10.65 0.07
N HIS A 101 -12.37 -11.56 -0.90
CA HIS A 101 -13.34 -11.37 -1.98
C HIS A 101 -14.75 -11.81 -1.53
N ALA A 102 -15.79 -11.20 -2.10
CA ALA A 102 -17.18 -11.53 -1.79
C ALA A 102 -17.93 -11.91 -3.08
N PRO A 103 -18.26 -13.19 -3.31
CA PRO A 103 -17.98 -14.36 -2.46
C PRO A 103 -16.48 -14.74 -2.45
N PRO A 104 -15.97 -15.39 -1.36
CA PRO A 104 -14.61 -15.92 -1.35
C PRO A 104 -14.46 -17.03 -2.38
N PHE A 105 -13.24 -17.33 -2.82
CA PHE A 105 -13.02 -18.40 -3.80
C PHE A 105 -11.64 -19.05 -3.69
N THR A 106 -11.51 -20.26 -4.22
CA THR A 106 -10.22 -20.88 -4.56
C THR A 106 -10.05 -20.86 -6.08
N LEU A 107 -8.90 -20.36 -6.54
CA LEU A 107 -8.48 -20.43 -7.95
C LEU A 107 -7.37 -21.47 -8.09
N MET A 108 -7.44 -22.33 -9.11
CA MET A 108 -6.40 -23.29 -9.42
C MET A 108 -5.90 -23.13 -10.85
N VAL A 109 -4.60 -23.25 -11.04
CA VAL A 109 -3.92 -23.22 -12.33
C VAL A 109 -3.11 -24.49 -12.45
N THR A 110 -3.23 -25.19 -13.57
CA THR A 110 -2.37 -26.33 -13.91
C THR A 110 -1.69 -26.04 -15.24
N ARG A 111 -0.36 -26.12 -15.25
CA ARG A 111 0.48 -26.00 -16.45
C ARG A 111 1.12 -27.34 -16.75
N MET A 112 0.69 -27.93 -17.85
CA MET A 112 1.29 -29.13 -18.46
C MET A 112 2.15 -28.69 -19.66
N ALA A 113 2.86 -29.64 -20.29
CA ALA A 113 3.82 -29.34 -21.36
C ALA A 113 3.21 -28.56 -22.55
N GLU A 114 1.94 -28.77 -22.87
CA GLU A 114 1.27 -28.18 -24.04
C GLU A 114 -0.02 -27.43 -23.68
N GLU A 115 -0.38 -27.37 -22.40
CA GLU A 115 -1.70 -26.91 -21.98
C GLU A 115 -1.64 -26.19 -20.63
N ILE A 116 -2.38 -25.08 -20.52
CA ILE A 116 -2.63 -24.39 -19.25
C ILE A 116 -4.13 -24.41 -19.03
N ARG A 117 -4.55 -24.94 -17.88
CA ARG A 117 -5.95 -25.00 -17.43
C ARG A 117 -6.12 -24.14 -16.19
N MET A 118 -7.28 -23.51 -16.07
CA MET A 118 -7.68 -22.78 -14.88
C MET A 118 -9.06 -23.21 -14.43
N GLY A 119 -9.26 -23.32 -13.12
CA GLY A 119 -10.56 -23.54 -12.53
C GLY A 119 -10.80 -22.64 -11.32
N VAL A 120 -12.06 -22.39 -10.99
CA VAL A 120 -12.44 -21.61 -9.81
C VAL A 120 -13.55 -22.32 -9.03
N VAL A 121 -13.43 -22.35 -7.71
CA VAL A 121 -14.50 -22.76 -6.79
C VAL A 121 -14.95 -21.54 -6.00
N VAL A 122 -16.18 -21.10 -6.25
CA VAL A 122 -16.77 -19.93 -5.59
C VAL A 122 -17.51 -20.34 -4.32
N GLY A 123 -17.30 -19.59 -3.24
CA GLY A 123 -17.93 -19.77 -1.94
C GLY A 123 -17.05 -20.49 -0.90
N ASP A 124 -15.91 -21.04 -1.30
CA ASP A 124 -14.93 -21.67 -0.40
C ASP A 124 -13.52 -21.28 -0.84
N ALA A 125 -12.72 -20.76 0.08
CA ALA A 125 -11.33 -20.36 -0.15
C ALA A 125 -10.32 -21.28 0.58
N ASN A 126 -10.78 -22.37 1.20
CA ASN A 126 -9.95 -23.30 1.98
C ASN A 126 -9.66 -24.61 1.24
N ILE A 127 -10.03 -24.70 -0.04
CA ILE A 127 -9.71 -25.86 -0.86
C ILE A 127 -8.24 -25.76 -1.26
N GLU A 128 -7.43 -26.72 -0.82
CA GLU A 128 -6.00 -26.77 -1.14
C GLU A 128 -5.75 -27.17 -2.59
N GLU A 129 -6.52 -28.14 -3.11
CA GLU A 129 -6.41 -28.67 -4.47
C GLU A 129 -7.77 -29.21 -4.91
N PHE A 130 -8.09 -29.12 -6.20
CA PHE A 130 -9.29 -29.72 -6.78
C PHE A 130 -9.10 -30.06 -8.26
N GLU A 131 -9.94 -30.96 -8.79
CA GLU A 131 -9.89 -31.34 -10.19
C GLU A 131 -10.66 -30.33 -11.07
N ILE A 132 -9.93 -29.59 -11.90
CA ILE A 132 -10.49 -28.58 -12.80
C ILE A 132 -11.50 -29.21 -13.76
N GLY A 133 -12.74 -28.70 -13.73
CA GLY A 133 -13.86 -29.18 -14.56
C GLY A 133 -14.71 -30.26 -13.89
N GLU A 134 -14.22 -30.92 -12.84
CA GLU A 134 -15.05 -31.81 -11.99
C GLU A 134 -15.58 -31.08 -10.75
N VAL A 135 -14.72 -30.26 -10.12
CA VAL A 135 -15.06 -29.44 -8.96
C VAL A 135 -14.92 -27.98 -9.34
N GLY A 136 -15.97 -27.20 -9.11
CA GLY A 136 -16.03 -25.81 -9.53
C GLY A 136 -16.23 -25.63 -11.03
N GLU A 137 -15.85 -24.47 -11.51
CA GLU A 137 -15.96 -24.09 -12.91
C GLU A 137 -14.59 -24.11 -13.59
N GLU A 138 -14.49 -24.73 -14.77
CA GLU A 138 -13.33 -24.58 -15.65
C GLU A 138 -13.45 -23.28 -16.45
N LEU A 139 -12.41 -22.45 -16.39
CA LEU A 139 -12.39 -21.16 -17.04
C LEU A 139 -12.06 -21.28 -18.52
N THR A 140 -12.69 -20.46 -19.34
CA THR A 140 -12.31 -20.32 -20.76
C THR A 140 -10.99 -19.57 -20.85
N ALA A 141 -9.95 -20.20 -21.41
CA ALA A 141 -8.63 -19.58 -21.55
C ALA A 141 -8.68 -18.24 -22.31
N VAL A 142 -7.95 -17.26 -21.81
CA VAL A 142 -7.78 -15.92 -22.42
C VAL A 142 -6.33 -15.73 -22.79
N ALA A 143 -6.06 -15.21 -23.98
CA ALA A 143 -4.68 -14.98 -24.43
C ALA A 143 -4.03 -13.85 -23.62
N ALA A 144 -2.75 -13.99 -23.30
CA ALA A 144 -2.01 -12.99 -22.53
C ALA A 144 -2.07 -11.58 -23.17
N ASP A 145 -2.00 -11.49 -24.50
CA ASP A 145 -2.06 -10.23 -25.24
C ASP A 145 -3.39 -9.49 -25.05
N ASP A 146 -4.49 -10.21 -24.82
CA ASP A 146 -5.81 -9.61 -24.57
C ASP A 146 -5.91 -8.98 -23.15
N VAL A 147 -5.01 -9.37 -22.24
CA VAL A 147 -5.00 -8.93 -20.85
C VAL A 147 -4.01 -7.78 -20.63
N LEU A 148 -2.87 -7.78 -21.33
CA LEU A 148 -1.80 -6.78 -21.20
C LEU A 148 -2.26 -5.33 -21.47
N GLY A 149 -3.37 -5.15 -22.19
CA GLY A 149 -3.95 -3.83 -22.49
C GLY A 149 -4.93 -3.30 -21.45
N LEU A 150 -5.27 -4.08 -20.41
CA LEU A 150 -6.26 -3.69 -19.41
C LEU A 150 -5.66 -2.76 -18.35
N PRO A 151 -6.40 -1.71 -17.91
CA PRO A 151 -6.06 -1.00 -16.69
C PRO A 151 -5.93 -2.00 -15.54
N THR A 152 -4.79 -1.97 -14.86
CA THR A 152 -4.47 -2.92 -13.80
C THR A 152 -4.20 -2.14 -12.52
N TYR A 153 -4.88 -2.52 -11.46
CA TYR A 153 -4.83 -1.85 -10.17
C TYR A 153 -4.30 -2.82 -9.10
N GLY A 154 -3.53 -2.26 -8.16
CA GLY A 154 -3.02 -2.98 -6.99
C GLY A 154 -4.13 -3.39 -6.01
N ILE A 155 -3.72 -3.96 -4.88
CA ILE A 155 -4.63 -4.21 -3.76
C ILE A 155 -5.07 -2.84 -3.24
N VAL A 156 -6.37 -2.65 -3.03
CA VAL A 156 -6.88 -1.51 -2.28
C VAL A 156 -6.44 -1.70 -0.84
N THR A 157 -5.38 -1.00 -0.44
CA THR A 157 -4.85 -1.10 0.91
C THR A 157 -5.60 -0.14 1.82
N THR A 158 -6.10 -0.66 2.93
CA THR A 158 -6.67 0.19 3.97
C THR A 158 -5.55 1.01 4.56
N ILE A 159 -5.72 2.33 4.65
CA ILE A 159 -4.76 3.18 5.37
C ILE A 159 -5.15 3.20 6.85
N VAL A 160 -4.22 2.85 7.72
CA VAL A 160 -4.41 2.81 9.17
C VAL A 160 -3.38 3.70 9.86
N PRO A 161 -3.73 4.34 10.99
CA PRO A 161 -2.74 5.00 11.83
C PRO A 161 -1.85 3.95 12.51
N GLU A 162 -0.56 3.97 12.22
CA GLU A 162 0.45 3.21 12.98
C GLU A 162 0.77 3.94 14.29
N TYR A 163 0.99 5.26 14.20
CA TYR A 163 1.20 6.13 15.36
C TYR A 163 0.29 7.33 15.27
N LEU A 164 -0.38 7.65 16.37
CA LEU A 164 -1.22 8.83 16.47
C LEU A 164 -1.13 9.41 17.87
N ALA A 165 -0.50 10.57 17.97
CA ALA A 165 -0.28 11.23 19.25
C ALA A 165 -0.39 12.75 19.13
N ARG A 166 -0.52 13.42 20.28
CA ARG A 166 -0.66 14.87 20.38
C ARG A 166 0.20 15.43 21.50
N THR A 167 0.84 16.58 21.31
CA THR A 167 1.56 17.29 22.38
C THR A 167 0.59 18.09 23.25
N ASP A 168 1.01 18.51 24.44
CA ASP A 168 0.22 19.44 25.29
C ASP A 168 -0.16 20.75 24.58
N GLY A 169 0.66 21.17 23.62
CA GLY A 169 0.41 22.35 22.78
C GLY A 169 -0.64 22.15 21.70
N GLY A 170 -1.24 20.95 21.59
CA GLY A 170 -2.30 20.63 20.63
C GLY A 170 -1.80 20.20 19.25
N ARG A 171 -0.49 20.06 19.04
CA ARG A 171 0.07 19.57 17.77
C ARG A 171 -0.04 18.06 17.71
N THR A 172 -0.55 17.53 16.61
CA THR A 172 -0.71 16.11 16.35
C THR A 172 0.40 15.61 15.42
N VAL A 173 0.92 14.42 15.76
CA VAL A 173 1.79 13.60 14.92
C VAL A 173 0.96 12.38 14.50
N ALA A 174 0.75 12.21 13.20
CA ALA A 174 0.05 11.07 12.63
C ALA A 174 0.95 10.35 11.63
N VAL A 175 1.31 9.11 11.92
CA VAL A 175 2.03 8.22 11.01
C VAL A 175 1.02 7.22 10.47
N LEU A 176 0.74 7.32 9.17
CA LEU A 176 -0.19 6.46 8.47
C LEU A 176 0.59 5.43 7.66
N ARG A 177 0.04 4.21 7.55
CA ARG A 177 0.59 3.16 6.69
C ARG A 177 -0.52 2.42 5.97
N PRO A 178 -0.25 1.84 4.79
CA PRO A 178 -1.14 0.82 4.24
C PRO A 178 -1.18 -0.43 5.11
N GLU A 179 -2.26 -1.18 5.00
CA GLU A 179 -2.42 -2.50 5.57
C GLU A 179 -2.76 -3.53 4.48
N PRO A 180 -1.89 -4.55 4.28
CA PRO A 180 -0.57 -4.72 4.89
C PRO A 180 0.45 -3.69 4.36
N ALA A 181 1.40 -3.28 5.19
CA ALA A 181 2.55 -2.49 4.74
C ALA A 181 3.68 -3.42 4.28
N GLU A 182 4.25 -3.15 3.11
CA GLU A 182 5.35 -3.95 2.57
C GLU A 182 6.73 -3.36 2.92
N SER A 183 6.83 -2.04 2.99
CA SER A 183 8.03 -1.30 3.42
C SER A 183 7.68 -0.14 4.36
N TYR A 184 8.68 0.38 5.07
CA TYR A 184 8.56 1.66 5.77
C TYR A 184 8.53 2.85 4.82
N ASP A 185 8.95 2.67 3.57
CA ASP A 185 8.86 3.71 2.52
C ASP A 185 7.40 4.05 2.17
N ASP A 186 6.46 3.16 2.49
CA ASP A 186 5.02 3.36 2.28
C ASP A 186 4.37 4.21 3.40
N PHE A 187 5.14 4.56 4.45
CA PHE A 187 4.61 5.27 5.60
C PHE A 187 4.58 6.76 5.28
N ARG A 188 3.51 7.41 5.74
CA ARG A 188 3.27 8.84 5.53
C ARG A 188 3.17 9.52 6.88
N LEU A 189 3.96 10.57 7.08
CA LEU A 189 3.95 11.35 8.30
C LEU A 189 3.20 12.65 8.08
N PHE A 190 2.24 12.93 8.96
CA PHE A 190 1.55 14.21 9.01
C PHE A 190 1.76 14.88 10.37
N PHE A 191 1.99 16.19 10.35
CA PHE A 191 2.25 16.97 11.54
C PHE A 191 1.55 18.35 11.48
N GLY A 192 0.97 18.78 12.59
CA GLY A 192 0.36 20.11 12.72
C GLY A 192 -0.75 20.17 13.79
N SER A 193 -1.39 21.33 13.97
CA SER A 193 -2.46 21.52 14.96
C SER A 193 -3.85 21.52 14.34
N ASP A 194 -4.15 22.53 13.52
CA ASP A 194 -5.46 22.71 12.88
C ASP A 194 -5.53 22.00 11.52
N GLU A 195 -4.40 22.02 10.79
CA GLU A 195 -4.18 21.27 9.57
C GLU A 195 -3.01 20.31 9.80
N LEU A 196 -3.10 19.12 9.22
CA LEU A 196 -2.07 18.08 9.25
C LEU A 196 -1.30 18.10 7.93
N VAL A 197 -0.08 18.60 7.97
CA VAL A 197 0.78 18.73 6.79
C VAL A 197 1.65 17.49 6.64
N GLU A 198 1.71 16.94 5.44
CA GLU A 198 2.57 15.81 5.13
C GLU A 198 4.06 16.23 5.09
N HIS A 199 4.88 15.45 5.77
CA HIS A 199 6.33 15.60 5.80
C HIS A 199 7.01 14.34 5.30
N ALA A 200 8.08 14.51 4.53
CA ALA A 200 8.92 13.40 4.10
C ALA A 200 9.63 12.80 5.32
N ILE A 201 9.55 11.47 5.46
CA ILE A 201 10.32 10.74 6.46
C ILE A 201 11.75 10.60 5.94
N GLY A 202 12.70 11.24 6.62
CA GLY A 202 14.13 11.17 6.28
C GLY A 202 14.79 9.89 6.77
N ALA A 203 14.38 9.39 7.94
CA ALA A 203 14.81 8.09 8.46
C ALA A 203 13.71 7.44 9.29
N PHE A 204 13.61 6.12 9.19
CA PHE A 204 12.73 5.29 10.02
C PHE A 204 13.55 4.16 10.62
N ALA A 205 13.60 4.09 11.95
CA ALA A 205 14.32 3.05 12.68
C ALA A 205 13.39 2.35 13.67
N ARG A 206 13.34 1.03 13.61
CA ARG A 206 12.65 0.19 14.61
C ARG A 206 13.64 -0.74 15.28
N GLU A 207 13.76 -0.61 16.59
CA GLU A 207 14.66 -1.41 17.41
C GLU A 207 14.11 -2.83 17.62
N ARG A 208 15.02 -3.76 17.95
CA ARG A 208 14.69 -5.17 18.21
C ARG A 208 14.23 -5.43 19.65
N ASP A 209 13.98 -4.38 20.42
CA ASP A 209 13.62 -4.40 21.83
C ASP A 209 12.11 -4.65 22.08
N GLY A 210 11.37 -4.98 21.03
CA GLY A 210 9.91 -5.11 21.07
C GLY A 210 9.19 -4.05 20.26
N GLY A 211 9.92 -3.09 19.68
CA GLY A 211 9.38 -2.20 18.64
C GLY A 211 9.54 -0.71 18.91
N THR A 212 10.50 -0.29 19.75
CA THR A 212 10.84 1.12 19.88
C THR A 212 11.12 1.69 18.49
N THR A 213 10.42 2.76 18.14
CA THR A 213 10.44 3.33 16.80
C THR A 213 10.86 4.79 16.86
N THR A 214 11.78 5.19 16.00
CA THR A 214 12.25 6.56 15.84
C THR A 214 12.08 6.98 14.39
N LEU A 215 11.47 8.14 14.18
CA LEU A 215 11.29 8.75 12.87
C LEU A 215 12.00 10.11 12.87
N GLU A 216 12.82 10.34 11.86
CA GLU A 216 13.43 11.64 11.56
C GLU A 216 12.75 12.24 10.34
N PHE A 217 12.41 13.51 10.38
CA PHE A 217 11.70 14.24 9.31
C PHE A 217 12.05 15.72 9.34
N ASP A 218 11.72 16.46 8.28
CA ASP A 218 11.92 17.91 8.22
C ASP A 218 10.57 18.64 8.25
N VAL A 219 10.36 19.53 9.23
CA VAL A 219 9.17 20.39 9.28
C VAL A 219 9.26 21.54 8.27
N GLY A 220 10.49 21.97 7.99
CA GLY A 220 10.83 23.01 7.05
C GLY A 220 12.33 23.01 6.74
N PRO A 221 12.81 23.88 5.84
CA PRO A 221 14.22 23.93 5.49
C PRO A 221 15.13 24.26 6.70
N GLY A 222 15.78 23.23 7.24
CA GLY A 222 16.68 23.34 8.40
C GLY A 222 16.02 23.16 9.76
N ASP A 223 14.76 22.73 9.79
CA ASP A 223 13.97 22.51 11.02
C ASP A 223 13.72 20.99 11.19
N PRO A 224 14.70 20.23 11.71
CA PRO A 224 14.58 18.79 11.86
C PRO A 224 13.64 18.43 13.02
N GLY A 225 12.80 17.43 12.78
CA GLY A 225 11.95 16.79 13.76
C GLY A 225 12.34 15.34 14.01
N VAL A 226 12.23 14.92 15.26
CA VAL A 226 12.41 13.53 15.67
C VAL A 226 11.22 13.10 16.52
N ALA A 227 10.44 12.13 16.04
CA ALA A 227 9.39 11.48 16.82
C ALA A 227 9.91 10.13 17.32
N HIS A 228 9.76 9.87 18.62
CA HIS A 228 10.22 8.65 19.27
C HIS A 228 9.07 7.99 20.03
N PHE A 229 8.80 6.74 19.69
CA PHE A 229 7.72 5.91 20.22
C PHE A 229 8.32 4.67 20.87
N PRO A 230 8.49 4.64 22.22
CA PRO A 230 9.05 3.48 22.92
C PRO A 230 8.23 2.21 22.72
N THR A 231 8.88 1.06 22.88
CA THR A 231 8.20 -0.24 22.86
C THR A 231 7.07 -0.29 23.90
N PRO A 232 5.89 -0.88 23.59
CA PRO A 232 4.81 -1.04 24.56
C PRO A 232 5.20 -1.80 25.83
N SER A 233 6.30 -2.58 25.80
CA SER A 233 6.85 -3.27 26.97
C SER A 233 7.62 -2.37 27.94
N SER A 234 7.91 -1.12 27.57
CA SER A 234 8.60 -0.11 28.39
C SER A 234 7.67 1.09 28.67
N PRO A 235 6.54 0.89 29.37
CA PRO A 235 5.53 1.93 29.59
C PRO A 235 6.00 3.09 30.48
N GLU A 236 7.21 3.00 31.05
CA GLU A 236 7.81 4.06 31.86
C GLU A 236 8.44 5.17 31.00
N LEU A 237 8.64 4.94 29.71
CA LEU A 237 9.16 5.93 28.77
C LEU A 237 8.00 6.54 27.97
N PRO A 238 7.84 7.87 27.98
CA PRO A 238 6.80 8.51 27.18
C PRO A 238 7.16 8.52 25.70
N ASP A 239 6.15 8.58 24.84
CA ASP A 239 6.33 9.01 23.46
C ASP A 239 6.84 10.46 23.48
N THR A 240 7.76 10.81 22.58
CA THR A 240 8.32 12.17 22.54
C THR A 240 8.45 12.72 21.13
N LEU A 241 8.34 14.04 21.03
CA LEU A 241 8.61 14.81 19.82
C LEU A 241 9.71 15.83 20.12
N THR A 242 10.81 15.78 19.37
CA THR A 242 11.87 16.78 19.44
C THR A 242 11.84 17.66 18.20
N LEU A 243 11.70 18.97 18.39
CA LEU A 243 11.75 19.99 17.34
C LEU A 243 12.72 21.09 17.77
N ASP A 244 13.65 21.46 16.90
CA ASP A 244 14.65 22.52 17.17
C ASP A 244 15.43 22.30 18.49
N GLY A 245 15.67 21.03 18.84
CA GLY A 245 16.33 20.63 20.09
C GLY A 245 15.47 20.73 21.36
N VAL A 246 14.19 21.08 21.24
CA VAL A 246 13.21 21.05 22.34
C VAL A 246 12.40 19.76 22.26
N THR A 247 12.44 18.97 23.32
CA THR A 247 11.67 17.72 23.43
C THR A 247 10.39 17.94 24.24
N GLU A 248 9.26 17.53 23.68
CA GLU A 248 7.95 17.50 24.32
C GLU A 248 7.45 16.05 24.43
N GLU A 249 6.60 15.81 25.42
CA GLU A 249 5.85 14.55 25.55
C GLU A 249 4.70 14.50 24.54
N LEU A 250 4.48 13.31 24.01
CA LEU A 250 3.37 12.98 23.12
C LEU A 250 2.37 12.09 23.89
N PHE A 251 1.09 12.39 23.74
CA PHE A 251 0.00 11.61 24.31
C PHE A 251 -0.72 10.89 23.19
N THR A 252 -0.77 9.55 23.26
CA THR A 252 -1.53 8.73 22.31
C THR A 252 -3.00 9.15 22.32
N ILE A 253 -3.61 9.25 21.14
CA ILE A 253 -5.03 9.58 20.98
C ILE A 253 -5.73 8.56 20.09
N ASP A 254 -7.06 8.47 20.19
CA ASP A 254 -7.87 7.55 19.40
C ASP A 254 -7.86 7.92 17.90
N ALA A 255 -7.93 6.90 17.02
CA ALA A 255 -7.97 7.09 15.56
C ALA A 255 -9.11 8.02 15.09
N GLY A 256 -10.26 8.00 15.79
CA GLY A 256 -11.37 8.91 15.51
C GLY A 256 -11.05 10.39 15.73
N ALA A 257 -9.90 10.72 16.33
CA ALA A 257 -9.42 12.10 16.39
C ALA A 257 -8.98 12.66 15.02
N LEU A 258 -8.84 11.80 14.00
CA LEU A 258 -8.62 12.21 12.62
C LEU A 258 -9.93 12.55 11.88
N ASP A 259 -11.09 12.24 12.45
CA ASP A 259 -12.38 12.52 11.80
C ASP A 259 -12.58 14.03 11.63
N GLY A 260 -12.61 14.48 10.36
CA GLY A 260 -12.73 15.89 10.01
C GLY A 260 -11.44 16.69 10.09
N ALA A 261 -10.28 16.05 10.33
CA ALA A 261 -8.99 16.69 10.18
C ALA A 261 -8.75 17.11 8.72
N VAL A 262 -8.11 18.27 8.52
CA VAL A 262 -7.74 18.76 7.20
C VAL A 262 -6.30 18.32 6.91
N PHE A 263 -6.12 17.48 5.92
CA PHE A 263 -4.79 17.02 5.50
C PHE A 263 -4.29 17.80 4.29
N ARG A 264 -2.99 18.07 4.29
CA ARG A 264 -2.26 18.72 3.19
C ARG A 264 -1.15 17.79 2.73
N CYS A 265 -1.26 17.27 1.52
CA CYS A 265 -0.33 16.24 1.03
C CYS A 265 0.80 16.83 0.19
N LEU A 266 1.97 16.20 0.23
CA LEU A 266 3.01 16.45 -0.75
C LEU A 266 2.49 16.01 -2.14
N ALA A 267 2.83 16.78 -3.18
CA ALA A 267 2.49 16.38 -4.54
C ALA A 267 3.27 15.09 -4.89
N GLY A 268 2.54 14.01 -5.17
CA GLY A 268 3.09 12.70 -5.58
C GLY A 268 3.80 12.73 -6.93
#